data_AF-A0A1M4XIK5-F1
#
_entry.id   AF-A0A1M4XIK5-F1
#
_cell.length_a   1.000
_cell.length_b   1.000
_cell.length_c   1.000
_cell.angle_alpha   90.00
_cell.angle_beta   90.00
_cell.angle_gamma   90.00
#
_symmetry.space_group_name_H-M   'P 1'
#
loop_
_entity.id
_entity.type
_entity.pdbx_description
1 polymer ?
#
loop_
_entity_poly.entity_id
_entity_poly.type
_entity_poly.pdbx_seq_one_letter_code
_entity_poly.pdbx_strand_id
1 'polypeptide(L)'
;MSYLEQFMQQWKAYLKQQFSQCGLSYIETDSGDSVDLKANSLVYFRWLRMASRAGNNFDESRDGIAWVMLEKQLKALAEKAEKGTFDLVSKLHLEESQIQIVLNFNYDDEQHIVYVS
;
A
#
# COMPACT_ATOMS: atom_id res chain seq x y z
N MET A 1 16.33 0.47 -7.59
CA MET A 1 15.28 0.79 -6.59
C MET A 1 14.79 -0.54 -6.05
N SER A 2 14.79 -0.72 -4.74
CA SER A 2 14.34 -1.97 -4.10
C SER A 2 12.87 -2.24 -4.44
N TYR A 3 12.44 -3.51 -4.39
CA TYR A 3 11.02 -3.84 -4.60
C TYR A 3 10.12 -3.17 -3.56
N LEU A 4 10.59 -3.01 -2.32
CA LEU A 4 9.83 -2.30 -1.30
C LEU A 4 9.58 -0.84 -1.69
N GLU A 5 10.59 -0.12 -2.17
CA GLU A 5 10.42 1.25 -2.67
C GLU A 5 9.43 1.30 -3.85
N GLN A 6 9.54 0.36 -4.80
CA GLN A 6 8.61 0.28 -5.93
C GLN A 6 7.16 0.04 -5.45
N PHE A 7 6.96 -0.85 -4.50
CA PHE A 7 5.64 -1.18 -3.96
C PHE A 7 5.05 -0.03 -3.13
N MET A 8 5.88 0.70 -2.40
CA MET A 8 5.46 1.92 -1.71
C MET A 8 5.06 3.02 -2.70
N GLN A 9 5.74 3.14 -3.85
CA GLN A 9 5.34 4.06 -4.92
C GLN A 9 4.02 3.64 -5.59
N GLN A 10 3.80 2.34 -5.79
CA GLN A 10 2.50 1.84 -6.28
C GLN A 10 1.37 2.15 -5.29
N TRP A 11 1.61 1.98 -3.98
CA TRP A 11 0.67 2.40 -2.94
C TRP A 11 0.42 3.92 -2.98
N LYS A 12 1.46 4.74 -3.12
CA LYS A 12 1.33 6.21 -3.27
C LYS A 12 0.45 6.57 -4.48
N ALA A 13 0.66 5.92 -5.62
CA ALA A 13 -0.14 6.13 -6.82
C ALA A 13 -1.61 5.73 -6.61
N TYR A 14 -1.86 4.55 -6.03
CA TYR A 14 -3.20 4.10 -5.65
C TYR A 14 -3.87 5.11 -4.71
N LEU A 15 -3.15 5.59 -3.69
CA LEU A 15 -3.67 6.53 -2.71
C LEU A 15 -4.07 7.87 -3.33
N LYS A 16 -3.23 8.41 -4.24
CA LYS A 16 -3.55 9.62 -5.00
C LYS A 16 -4.82 9.46 -5.84
N GLN A 17 -5.00 8.29 -6.46
CA GLN A 17 -6.23 7.98 -7.22
C GLN A 17 -7.45 7.93 -6.30
N GLN A 18 -7.36 7.23 -5.17
CA GLN A 18 -8.48 7.12 -4.23
C GLN A 18 -8.86 8.48 -3.64
N PHE A 19 -7.88 9.30 -3.29
CA PHE A 19 -8.10 10.66 -2.82
C PHE A 19 -8.88 11.50 -3.82
N SER A 20 -8.49 11.45 -5.10
CA SER A 20 -9.25 12.12 -6.16
C SER A 20 -10.70 11.64 -6.26
N GLN A 21 -10.98 10.37 -5.96
CA GLN A 21 -12.33 9.79 -6.03
C GLN A 21 -13.19 10.16 -4.81
N CYS A 22 -12.60 10.29 -3.63
CA CYS A 22 -13.31 10.63 -2.40
C CYS A 22 -13.27 12.13 -2.04
N GLY A 23 -12.73 12.98 -2.92
CA GLY A 23 -12.66 14.44 -2.71
C GLY A 23 -11.61 14.88 -1.69
N LEU A 24 -10.58 14.04 -1.46
CA LEU A 24 -9.42 14.35 -0.62
C LEU A 24 -8.22 14.79 -1.48
N SER A 25 -7.26 15.45 -0.85
CA SER A 25 -6.01 15.89 -1.50
C SER A 25 -4.82 15.24 -0.83
N TYR A 26 -3.87 14.74 -1.64
CA TYR A 26 -2.64 14.15 -1.11
C TYR A 26 -1.70 15.28 -0.71
N ILE A 27 -1.18 15.21 0.52
CA ILE A 27 -0.30 16.24 1.08
C ILE A 27 1.13 15.74 1.05
N GLU A 28 2.01 16.45 0.36
CA GLU A 28 3.46 16.24 0.38
C GLU A 28 4.09 17.32 1.28
N THR A 29 5.06 16.93 2.11
CA THR A 29 5.75 17.81 3.05
C THR A 29 7.26 17.60 2.96
N ASP A 30 8.04 18.52 3.55
CA ASP A 30 9.50 18.40 3.62
C ASP A 30 9.96 17.29 4.61
N SER A 31 9.03 16.57 5.23
CA SER A 31 9.32 15.48 6.20
C SER A 31 9.69 14.15 5.52
N GLY A 32 9.54 14.08 4.20
CA GLY A 32 9.98 12.95 3.37
C GLY A 32 8.88 11.93 3.05
N ASP A 33 9.07 11.23 1.93
CA ASP A 33 8.06 10.38 1.28
C ASP A 33 7.45 9.32 2.20
N SER A 34 8.23 8.69 3.08
CA SER A 34 7.72 7.65 3.98
C SER A 34 6.76 8.21 5.04
N VAL A 35 7.10 9.39 5.59
CA VAL A 35 6.27 10.06 6.60
C VAL A 35 4.97 10.54 5.96
N ASP A 36 5.06 11.17 4.80
CA ASP A 36 3.91 11.63 4.04
C ASP A 36 3.00 10.48 3.65
N LEU A 37 3.57 9.38 3.15
CA LEU A 37 2.79 8.22 2.74
C LEU A 37 2.01 7.63 3.90
N LYS A 38 2.63 7.49 5.07
CA LYS A 38 1.94 7.03 6.28
C LYS A 38 0.83 8.00 6.69
N ALA A 39 1.10 9.31 6.74
CA ALA A 39 0.12 10.30 7.14
C ALA A 39 -1.11 10.31 6.21
N ASN A 40 -0.89 10.33 4.90
CA ASN A 40 -1.98 10.26 3.92
C ASN A 40 -2.73 8.93 4.00
N SER A 41 -2.04 7.81 4.27
CA SER A 41 -2.69 6.51 4.42
C SER A 41 -3.64 6.48 5.61
N LEU A 42 -3.23 7.06 6.74
CA LEU A 42 -4.10 7.18 7.92
C LEU A 42 -5.33 8.05 7.65
N VAL A 43 -5.17 9.15 6.90
CA VAL A 43 -6.30 9.98 6.44
C VAL A 43 -7.26 9.16 5.57
N TYR A 44 -6.74 8.34 4.66
CA TYR A 44 -7.55 7.47 3.82
C TYR A 44 -8.31 6.41 4.63
N PHE A 45 -7.62 5.72 5.54
CA PHE A 45 -8.25 4.70 6.38
C PHE A 45 -9.33 5.31 7.27
N ARG A 46 -9.08 6.47 7.86
CA ARG A 46 -10.12 7.20 8.60
C ARG A 46 -11.33 7.50 7.71
N TRP A 47 -11.11 7.95 6.47
CA TRP A 47 -12.20 8.20 5.53
C TRP A 47 -12.99 6.93 5.22
N LEU A 48 -12.30 5.81 4.92
CA LEU A 48 -12.93 4.52 4.67
C LEU A 48 -13.73 4.02 5.87
N ARG A 49 -13.22 4.17 7.09
CA ARG A 49 -13.90 3.80 8.33
C ARG A 49 -15.17 4.62 8.55
N MET A 50 -15.12 5.93 8.29
CA MET A 50 -16.29 6.80 8.40
C MET A 50 -17.32 6.55 7.28
N ALA A 51 -16.87 6.13 6.10
CA ALA A 51 -17.74 5.82 4.98
C ALA A 51 -18.36 4.41 5.07
N SER A 52 -17.74 3.47 5.80
CA SER A 52 -18.24 2.11 5.93
C SER A 52 -19.46 2.00 6.86
N ARG A 53 -20.42 1.17 6.48
CA ARG A 53 -21.63 0.91 7.27
C ARG A 53 -21.37 0.02 8.50
N ALA A 54 -20.18 -0.57 8.61
CA ALA A 54 -19.74 -1.36 9.77
C ALA A 54 -19.32 -0.49 10.97
N GLY A 55 -19.36 0.85 10.80
CA GLY A 55 -18.70 1.88 11.63
C GLY A 55 -19.07 2.01 13.11
N ASN A 56 -19.92 1.15 13.70
CA ASN A 56 -20.22 1.24 15.13
C ASN A 56 -19.21 0.51 16.04
N ASN A 57 -18.32 -0.34 15.50
CA ASN A 57 -17.43 -1.19 16.31
C ASN A 57 -15.93 -0.90 16.15
N PHE A 58 -15.53 0.03 15.27
CA PHE A 58 -14.11 0.36 15.04
C PHE A 58 -13.73 1.71 15.64
N ASP A 59 -12.83 1.67 16.62
CA ASP A 59 -12.19 2.86 17.16
C ASP A 59 -11.10 3.40 16.20
N GLU A 60 -10.55 4.57 16.52
CA GLU A 60 -9.52 5.24 15.72
C GLU A 60 -8.18 4.48 15.69
N SER A 61 -7.94 3.56 16.64
CA SER A 61 -6.70 2.77 16.66
C SER A 61 -6.63 1.81 15.47
N ARG A 62 -7.78 1.47 14.89
CA ARG A 62 -7.88 0.58 13.72
C ARG A 62 -7.20 1.15 12.48
N ASP A 63 -7.21 2.46 12.30
CA ASP A 63 -6.51 3.12 11.18
C ASP A 63 -5.00 2.82 11.26
N GLY A 64 -4.43 2.83 12.47
CA GLY A 64 -3.02 2.48 12.72
C GLY A 64 -2.72 1.00 12.49
N ILE A 65 -3.64 0.10 12.88
CA ILE A 65 -3.51 -1.34 12.63
C ILE A 65 -3.53 -1.63 11.13
N ALA A 66 -4.44 -1.01 10.38
CA ALA A 66 -4.54 -1.14 8.93
C ALA A 66 -3.22 -0.74 8.25
N TRP A 67 -2.61 0.37 8.67
CA TRP A 67 -1.28 0.77 8.19
C TRP A 67 -0.21 -0.28 8.47
N VAL A 68 -0.10 -0.76 9.71
CA VAL A 68 0.92 -1.77 10.08
C VAL A 68 0.74 -3.06 9.29
N MET A 69 -0.50 -3.48 9.05
CA MET A 69 -0.78 -4.68 8.25
C MET A 69 -0.43 -4.49 6.78
N LEU A 70 -0.75 -3.33 6.20
CA LEU A 70 -0.35 -3.00 4.82
C LEU A 70 1.18 -3.00 4.69
N GLU A 71 1.88 -2.32 5.60
CA GLU A 71 3.34 -2.24 5.58
C GLU A 71 3.99 -3.62 5.68
N LYS A 72 3.46 -4.50 6.53
CA LYS A 72 3.91 -5.89 6.64
C LYS A 72 3.69 -6.69 5.35
N GLN A 73 2.53 -6.53 4.70
CA GLN A 73 2.25 -7.18 3.43
C GLN A 73 3.23 -6.73 2.33
N LEU A 74 3.48 -5.41 2.22
CA LEU A 74 4.40 -4.87 1.22
C LEU A 74 5.83 -5.35 1.43
N LYS A 75 6.30 -5.43 2.68
CA LYS A 75 7.63 -5.99 3.01
C LYS A 75 7.73 -7.47 2.65
N ALA A 76 6.74 -8.27 3.05
CA ALA A 76 6.74 -9.70 2.73
C ALA A 76 6.66 -9.97 1.22
N LEU A 77 5.87 -9.18 0.48
CA LEU A 77 5.81 -9.26 -0.97
C LEU A 77 7.12 -8.83 -1.62
N ALA A 78 7.78 -7.79 -1.11
CA ALA A 78 9.07 -7.32 -1.63
C ALA A 78 10.15 -8.40 -1.46
N GLU A 79 10.25 -9.02 -0.29
CA GLU A 79 11.18 -10.14 -0.07
C GLU A 79 10.89 -11.33 -0.99
N LYS A 80 9.61 -11.60 -1.28
CA LYS A 80 9.20 -12.65 -2.22
C LYS A 80 9.55 -12.28 -3.66
N ALA A 81 9.35 -11.02 -4.04
CA ALA A 81 9.70 -10.49 -5.36
C ALA A 81 11.21 -10.58 -5.61
N GLU A 82 12.04 -10.17 -4.65
CA GLU A 82 13.51 -10.25 -4.75
C GLU A 82 13.97 -11.69 -5.05
N LYS A 83 13.45 -12.66 -4.29
CA LYS A 83 13.79 -14.08 -4.48
C LYS A 83 13.25 -14.63 -5.80
N GLY A 84 12.02 -14.27 -6.16
CA GLY A 84 11.36 -14.75 -7.38
C GLY A 84 12.02 -14.21 -8.65
N THR A 85 12.37 -12.93 -8.67
CA THR A 85 13.07 -12.29 -9.78
C THR A 85 14.43 -12.90 -10.01
N PHE A 86 15.21 -13.14 -8.95
CA PHE A 86 16.50 -13.83 -9.05
C PHE A 86 16.36 -15.22 -9.70
N ASP A 87 15.37 -16.00 -9.28
CA ASP A 87 15.09 -17.32 -9.85
C ASP A 87 14.70 -17.22 -11.34
N LEU A 88 13.85 -16.26 -11.71
CA LEU A 88 13.41 -16.05 -13.10
C LEU A 88 14.54 -15.60 -14.01
N VAL A 89 15.37 -14.64 -13.58
CA VAL A 89 16.56 -14.19 -14.32
C VAL A 89 17.49 -15.38 -14.59
N SER A 90 17.73 -16.23 -13.59
CA SER A 90 18.62 -17.39 -13.73
C SER A 90 18.10 -18.47 -14.68
N LYS A 91 16.77 -18.69 -14.73
CA LYS A 91 16.16 -19.76 -15.52
C LYS A 91 15.81 -19.33 -16.94
N LEU A 92 15.32 -18.11 -17.10
CA LEU A 92 14.78 -17.61 -18.35
C LEU A 92 15.76 -16.74 -19.14
N HIS A 93 16.96 -16.48 -18.58
CA HIS A 93 17.98 -15.62 -19.20
C HIS A 93 17.43 -14.23 -19.56
N LEU A 94 16.51 -13.72 -18.74
CA LEU A 94 15.95 -12.38 -18.84
C LEU A 94 16.74 -11.43 -17.95
N GLU A 95 16.77 -10.15 -18.29
CA GLU A 95 17.26 -9.12 -17.37
C GLU A 95 16.18 -8.77 -16.33
N GLU A 96 16.61 -8.42 -15.11
CA GLU A 96 15.72 -7.94 -14.05
C GLU A 96 14.90 -6.72 -14.51
N SER A 97 15.47 -5.87 -15.36
CA SER A 97 14.82 -4.70 -15.97
C SER A 97 13.57 -5.04 -16.79
N GLN A 98 13.42 -6.29 -17.22
CA GLN A 98 12.30 -6.78 -18.02
C GLN A 98 11.16 -7.36 -17.16
N ILE A 99 11.36 -7.45 -15.84
CA ILE A 99 10.38 -8.02 -14.91
C ILE A 99 9.66 -6.88 -14.19
N GLN A 100 8.35 -6.75 -14.47
CA GLN A 100 7.47 -5.81 -13.79
C GLN A 100 6.52 -6.56 -12.85
N ILE A 101 6.46 -6.14 -11.59
CA ILE A 101 5.51 -6.66 -10.61
C ILE A 101 4.51 -5.56 -10.27
N VAL A 102 3.23 -5.84 -10.48
CA VAL A 102 2.12 -4.91 -10.23
C VAL A 102 1.27 -5.44 -9.08
N LEU A 103 1.05 -4.61 -8.07
CA LEU A 103 0.24 -4.93 -6.91
C LEU A 103 -1.21 -4.48 -7.12
N ASN A 104 -2.15 -5.30 -6.67
CA ASN A 104 -3.56 -4.93 -6.56
C ASN A 104 -3.90 -4.67 -5.09
N PHE A 105 -4.54 -3.54 -4.81
CA PHE A 105 -4.96 -3.14 -3.48
C PHE A 105 -6.48 -3.23 -3.36
N ASN A 106 -6.96 -3.96 -2.36
CA ASN A 106 -8.39 -4.11 -2.09
C ASN A 106 -8.69 -3.83 -0.62
N TYR A 107 -9.73 -3.05 -0.34
CA TYR A 107 -10.14 -2.74 1.03
C TYR A 107 -11.27 -3.67 1.47
N ASP A 108 -11.10 -4.28 2.64
CA ASP A 108 -12.12 -5.05 3.35
C ASP A 108 -12.74 -4.17 4.44
N ASP A 109 -14.03 -3.89 4.28
CA ASP A 109 -14.79 -3.02 5.18
C ASP A 109 -15.26 -3.73 6.46
N GLU A 110 -15.34 -5.05 6.47
CA GLU A 110 -15.66 -5.87 7.65
C GLU A 110 -14.47 -5.99 8.59
N GLN A 111 -13.24 -5.97 8.08
CA GLN A 111 -12.02 -6.10 8.87
C GLN A 111 -11.25 -4.79 9.04
N HIS A 112 -11.59 -3.77 8.24
CA HIS A 112 -10.88 -2.50 8.15
C HIS A 112 -9.39 -2.69 7.83
N ILE A 113 -9.11 -3.41 6.75
CA ILE A 113 -7.74 -3.69 6.29
C ILE A 113 -7.64 -3.59 4.77
N VAL A 114 -6.42 -3.37 4.27
CA VAL A 114 -6.12 -3.45 2.84
C VAL A 114 -5.40 -4.76 2.57
N TYR A 115 -5.97 -5.58 1.69
CA TYR A 115 -5.33 -6.75 1.12
C TYR A 115 -4.51 -6.38 -0.11
N VAL A 116 -3.34 -7.00 -0.25
CA VAL A 116 -2.43 -6.80 -1.38
C VAL A 116 -2.18 -8.14 -2.06
N SER A 117 -2.40 -8.20 -3.37
CA SER A 117 -2.17 -9.40 -4.21
C SER A 117 -1.33 -9.11 -5.44
#